data_AF-A0AAE0LJ38-F1
#
_entry.id   AF-A0AAE0LJ38-F1
#
_cell.length_a   1.000
_cell.length_b   1.000
_cell.length_c   1.000
_cell.angle_alpha   90.00
_cell.angle_beta   90.00
_cell.angle_gamma   90.00
#
_symmetry.space_group_name_H-M   'P 1'
#
loop_
_entity.id
_entity.type
_entity.pdbx_description
1 polymer ?
#
loop_
_entity_poly.entity_id
_entity_poly.type
_entity_poly.pdbx_seq_one_letter_code
_entity_poly.pdbx_strand_id
1 'polypeptide(L)'
;MAPKANKGKQQAKESPLELVAKELRSGKGPECRNAVIENRRIDFFRAKDYMQYCKDTPNIFEHLPPNVLVKEKTPEDKAEALLNNLLNSGFAFRCERAQKKPPPGKKKLLKWPKKVVPHPENKYEEDAFYGWIFEAPGSKWVEGIGSILLVIFTIGCCLFPLSPHWLKLGVLYTCLTLLSLIFFIAVVRGIIFVIVWVVLGRHFWVLPNLFSDE
;
A
#
# COMPACT_ATOMS: atom_id res chain seq x y z
N MET A 1 22.62 3.05 -30.05
CA MET A 1 21.41 2.78 -30.86
C MET A 1 20.45 1.99 -29.98
N ALA A 2 19.53 2.67 -29.30
CA ALA A 2 18.66 2.06 -28.29
C ALA A 2 17.42 1.42 -28.95
N PRO A 3 17.07 0.16 -28.68
CA PRO A 3 15.84 -0.42 -29.20
C PRO A 3 14.63 0.13 -28.45
N LYS A 4 13.74 0.79 -29.18
CA LYS A 4 12.45 1.31 -28.71
C LYS A 4 11.52 0.14 -28.35
N ALA A 5 11.07 0.10 -27.10
CA ALA A 5 10.07 -0.84 -26.63
C ALA A 5 8.69 -0.51 -27.26
N ASN A 6 8.22 -1.43 -28.11
CA ASN A 6 6.90 -1.39 -28.72
C ASN A 6 5.83 -1.76 -27.67
N LYS A 7 5.06 -0.78 -27.20
CA LYS A 7 3.88 -0.99 -26.34
C LYS A 7 2.70 -1.41 -27.19
N GLY A 8 2.67 -2.68 -27.58
CA GLY A 8 1.46 -3.35 -28.04
C GLY A 8 0.70 -3.92 -26.84
N LYS A 9 -0.42 -3.30 -26.46
CA LYS A 9 -1.42 -3.92 -25.59
C LYS A 9 -2.08 -5.06 -26.36
N GLN A 10 -1.49 -6.24 -26.32
CA GLN A 10 -2.20 -7.48 -26.55
C GLN A 10 -2.77 -7.92 -25.19
N GLN A 11 -4.09 -8.09 -25.10
CA GLN A 11 -4.71 -8.86 -24.02
C GLN A 11 -4.21 -10.31 -24.15
N ALA A 12 -3.02 -10.56 -23.63
CA ALA A 12 -2.46 -11.89 -23.50
C ALA A 12 -3.28 -12.62 -22.44
N LYS A 13 -3.71 -13.83 -22.77
CA LYS A 13 -4.30 -14.78 -21.82
C LYS A 13 -3.38 -14.83 -20.59
N GLU A 14 -3.87 -14.42 -19.42
CA GLU A 14 -3.06 -14.33 -18.18
C GLU A 14 -2.27 -15.64 -18.05
N SER A 15 -0.93 -15.54 -17.97
CA SER A 15 -0.12 -16.76 -17.90
C SER A 15 -0.42 -17.49 -16.57
N PRO A 16 -0.34 -18.82 -16.52
CA PRO A 16 -0.59 -19.55 -15.27
C PRO A 16 0.25 -19.06 -14.08
N LEU A 17 1.48 -18.59 -14.35
CA LEU A 17 2.36 -17.99 -13.34
C LEU A 17 1.88 -16.62 -12.87
N GLU A 18 1.29 -15.80 -13.75
CA GLU A 18 0.68 -14.51 -13.38
C GLU A 18 -0.52 -14.70 -12.46
N LEU A 19 -1.35 -15.71 -12.72
CA LEU A 19 -2.49 -16.05 -11.85
C LEU A 19 -2.03 -16.42 -10.45
N VAL A 20 -0.98 -17.24 -10.36
CA VAL A 20 -0.37 -17.62 -9.08
C VAL A 20 0.27 -16.41 -8.39
N ALA A 21 0.99 -15.56 -9.12
CA ALA A 21 1.56 -14.33 -8.56
C ALA A 21 0.46 -13.39 -8.01
N LYS A 22 -0.67 -13.30 -8.71
CA LYS A 22 -1.85 -12.54 -8.31
C LYS A 22 -2.52 -13.10 -7.07
N GLU A 23 -2.61 -14.42 -6.93
CA GLU A 23 -3.11 -15.07 -5.72
C GLU A 23 -2.16 -14.85 -4.53
N LEU A 24 -0.84 -14.99 -4.75
CA LEU A 24 0.19 -14.72 -3.74
C LEU A 24 0.23 -13.26 -3.29
N ARG A 25 -0.12 -12.31 -4.18
CA ARG A 25 -0.24 -10.89 -3.83
C ARG A 25 -1.63 -10.49 -3.33
N SER A 26 -2.60 -11.40 -3.35
CA SER A 26 -3.91 -11.13 -2.77
C SER A 26 -3.79 -10.95 -1.26
N GLY A 27 -4.81 -10.35 -0.63
CA GLY A 27 -4.83 -10.17 0.83
C GLY A 27 -4.81 -11.48 1.64
N LYS A 28 -4.94 -12.63 0.98
CA LYS A 28 -4.82 -13.97 1.58
C LYS A 28 -3.42 -14.58 1.42
N GLY A 29 -2.49 -13.90 0.76
CA GLY A 29 -1.13 -14.40 0.52
C GLY A 29 -0.19 -14.34 1.75
N PRO A 30 1.10 -14.65 1.56
CA PRO A 30 2.11 -14.58 2.63
C PRO A 30 2.27 -13.16 3.20
N GLU A 31 2.74 -13.05 4.46
CA GLU A 31 2.96 -11.76 5.13
C GLU A 31 3.93 -10.88 4.31
N CYS A 32 3.38 -9.85 3.67
CA CYS A 32 4.14 -8.87 2.91
C CYS A 32 4.29 -7.57 3.71
N ARG A 33 5.47 -6.95 3.63
CA ARG A 33 5.72 -5.63 4.21
C ARG A 33 6.38 -4.70 3.21
N ASN A 34 6.20 -3.40 3.43
CA ASN A 34 6.83 -2.37 2.62
C ASN A 34 8.30 -2.16 3.03
N ALA A 35 9.20 -2.16 2.05
CA ALA A 35 10.59 -1.69 2.18
C ALA A 35 10.92 -0.69 1.08
N VAL A 36 12.00 0.05 1.29
CA VAL A 36 12.58 0.94 0.28
C VAL A 36 13.78 0.24 -0.36
N ILE A 37 13.76 0.14 -1.69
CA ILE A 37 14.92 -0.21 -2.51
C ILE A 37 15.33 1.04 -3.25
N GLU A 38 16.57 1.45 -3.06
CA GLU A 38 17.13 2.68 -3.65
C GLU A 38 16.22 3.89 -3.33
N ASN A 39 15.31 4.23 -4.24
CA ASN A 39 14.36 5.34 -4.11
C ASN A 39 12.89 4.94 -4.34
N ARG A 40 12.57 3.64 -4.42
CA ARG A 40 11.21 3.11 -4.64
C ARG A 40 10.74 2.31 -3.43
N ARG A 41 9.45 2.40 -3.10
CA ARG A 41 8.79 1.47 -2.16
C ARG A 41 8.37 0.20 -2.90
N ILE A 42 8.72 -0.93 -2.33
CA ILE A 42 8.32 -2.25 -2.81
C ILE A 42 7.75 -3.05 -1.64
N ASP A 43 6.79 -3.94 -1.90
CA ASP A 43 6.49 -4.96 -0.90
C ASP A 43 7.39 -6.16 -1.10
N PHE A 44 7.85 -6.70 0.01
CA PHE A 44 8.68 -7.87 0.07
C PHE A 44 8.14 -8.81 1.14
N PHE A 45 8.47 -10.08 0.99
CA PHE A 45 8.13 -11.15 1.91
C PHE A 45 9.38 -11.94 2.27
N ARG A 46 9.25 -12.82 3.26
CA ARG A 46 10.32 -13.71 3.69
C ARG A 46 10.10 -15.10 3.14
N ALA A 47 11.19 -15.79 2.78
CA ALA A 47 11.18 -17.19 2.38
C ALA A 47 10.38 -18.09 3.34
N LYS A 48 10.63 -17.98 4.65
CA LYS A 48 9.95 -18.77 5.70
C LYS A 48 8.45 -18.55 5.74
N ASP A 49 8.01 -17.30 5.63
CA ASP A 49 6.59 -16.95 5.69
C ASP A 49 5.86 -17.42 4.42
N TYR A 50 6.55 -17.40 3.28
CA TYR A 50 6.07 -18.00 2.03
C TYR A 50 5.97 -19.53 2.10
N MET A 51 6.99 -20.20 2.65
CA MET A 51 6.96 -21.66 2.82
C MET A 51 5.84 -22.12 3.76
N GLN A 52 5.64 -21.39 4.86
CA GLN A 52 4.52 -21.65 5.75
C GLN A 52 3.19 -21.49 5.02
N TYR A 53 3.03 -20.42 4.24
CA TYR A 53 1.82 -20.19 3.46
C TYR A 53 1.53 -21.32 2.44
N CYS A 54 2.56 -21.79 1.72
CA CYS A 54 2.41 -22.90 0.77
C CYS A 54 2.03 -24.23 1.43
N LYS A 55 2.44 -24.44 2.70
CA LYS A 55 2.00 -25.59 3.50
C LYS A 55 0.54 -25.47 3.90
N ASP A 56 0.12 -24.27 4.30
CA ASP A 56 -1.25 -24.01 4.75
C ASP A 56 -2.25 -23.99 3.57
N THR A 57 -1.80 -23.65 2.36
CA THR A 57 -2.63 -23.54 1.15
C THR A 57 -2.08 -24.38 -0.02
N PRO A 58 -2.34 -25.71 -0.05
CA PRO A 58 -1.86 -26.59 -1.12
C PRO A 58 -2.56 -26.35 -2.47
N ASN A 59 -3.73 -25.71 -2.48
CA ASN A 59 -4.51 -25.44 -3.70
C ASN A 59 -3.77 -24.54 -4.70
N ILE A 60 -2.75 -23.79 -4.25
CA ILE A 60 -2.02 -22.86 -5.11
C ILE A 60 -1.23 -23.55 -6.22
N PHE A 61 -0.92 -24.83 -6.03
CA PHE A 61 -0.20 -25.64 -7.01
C PHE A 61 -1.10 -26.14 -8.15
N GLU A 62 -2.43 -26.12 -7.99
CA GLU A 62 -3.38 -26.63 -8.99
C GLU A 62 -3.44 -25.75 -10.23
N HIS A 63 -3.18 -24.45 -10.07
CA HIS A 63 -3.21 -23.49 -11.16
C HIS A 63 -1.95 -23.54 -12.05
N LEU A 64 -0.94 -24.33 -11.67
CA LEU A 64 0.31 -24.45 -12.43
C LEU A 64 0.23 -25.58 -13.46
N PRO A 65 0.78 -25.37 -14.67
CA PRO A 65 0.91 -26.46 -15.62
C PRO A 65 1.81 -27.55 -15.04
N PRO A 66 1.46 -28.84 -15.19
CA PRO A 66 2.16 -29.94 -14.54
C PRO A 66 3.66 -29.93 -14.84
N ASN A 67 4.06 -29.53 -16.06
CA ASN A 67 5.45 -29.39 -16.52
C ASN A 67 6.36 -28.56 -15.60
N VAL A 68 5.80 -27.63 -14.82
CA VAL A 68 6.56 -26.76 -13.90
C VAL A 68 6.89 -27.48 -12.58
N LEU A 69 6.08 -28.46 -12.18
CA LEU A 69 6.17 -29.13 -10.87
C LEU A 69 6.56 -30.62 -10.95
N VAL A 70 6.68 -31.21 -12.16
CA VAL A 70 6.85 -32.67 -12.36
C VAL A 70 8.03 -33.28 -11.59
N LYS A 71 9.10 -32.51 -11.34
CA LYS A 71 10.30 -33.02 -10.67
C LYS A 71 10.14 -33.14 -9.15
N GLU A 72 9.22 -32.41 -8.55
CA GLU A 72 9.19 -32.18 -7.10
C GLU A 72 8.12 -33.02 -6.40
N LYS A 73 8.55 -33.82 -5.41
CA LYS A 73 7.67 -34.77 -4.70
C LYS A 73 7.07 -34.19 -3.43
N THR A 74 7.84 -33.44 -2.64
CA THR A 74 7.35 -32.88 -1.38
C THR A 74 6.65 -31.52 -1.61
N PRO A 75 5.73 -31.10 -0.70
CA PRO A 75 5.12 -29.77 -0.80
C PRO A 75 6.13 -28.63 -0.67
N GLU A 76 7.24 -28.85 0.05
CA GLU A 76 8.33 -27.90 0.21
C GLU A 76 9.10 -27.73 -1.10
N ASP A 77 9.51 -28.84 -1.72
CA ASP A 77 10.18 -28.83 -3.03
C ASP A 77 9.33 -28.12 -4.11
N LYS A 78 8.01 -28.36 -4.09
CA LYS A 78 7.07 -27.69 -5.02
C LYS A 78 7.03 -26.19 -4.78
N ALA A 79 7.05 -25.74 -3.52
CA ALA A 79 7.06 -24.32 -3.18
C ALA A 79 8.38 -23.65 -3.61
N GLU A 80 9.51 -24.35 -3.46
CA GLU A 80 10.83 -23.88 -3.93
C GLU A 80 10.86 -23.74 -5.45
N ALA A 81 10.41 -24.77 -6.17
CA ALA A 81 10.33 -24.74 -7.62
C ALA A 81 9.41 -23.60 -8.09
N LEU A 82 8.25 -23.40 -7.47
CA LEU A 82 7.34 -22.30 -7.79
C LEU A 82 8.04 -20.95 -7.63
N LEU A 83 8.72 -20.73 -6.51
CA LEU A 83 9.42 -19.48 -6.25
C LEU A 83 10.59 -19.26 -7.23
N ASN A 84 11.38 -20.29 -7.52
CA ASN A 84 12.43 -20.21 -8.55
C ASN A 84 11.85 -19.86 -9.94
N ASN A 85 10.68 -20.40 -10.29
CA ASN A 85 10.00 -20.01 -11.52
C ASN A 85 9.51 -18.55 -11.50
N LEU A 86 9.02 -18.04 -10.37
CA LEU A 86 8.66 -16.63 -10.19
C LEU A 86 9.88 -15.69 -10.31
N LEU A 87 11.04 -16.13 -9.80
CA LEU A 87 12.31 -15.41 -9.92
C LEU A 87 12.80 -15.37 -11.37
N ASN A 88 12.77 -16.50 -12.07
CA ASN A 88 13.21 -16.61 -13.46
C ASN A 88 12.31 -15.87 -14.45
N SER A 89 11.01 -15.79 -14.16
CA SER A 89 10.03 -15.04 -14.97
C SER A 89 10.01 -13.54 -14.65
N GLY A 90 10.74 -13.09 -13.63
CA GLY A 90 10.85 -11.68 -13.26
C GLY A 90 9.65 -11.11 -12.50
N PHE A 91 8.77 -11.94 -11.93
CA PHE A 91 7.68 -11.48 -11.06
C PHE A 91 8.19 -11.07 -9.67
N ALA A 92 9.26 -11.71 -9.21
CA ALA A 92 9.94 -11.43 -7.95
C ALA A 92 11.46 -11.46 -8.14
N PHE A 93 12.19 -10.95 -7.16
CA PHE A 93 13.65 -10.98 -7.13
C PHE A 93 14.15 -11.12 -5.68
N ARG A 94 15.35 -11.66 -5.54
CA ARG A 94 15.97 -11.83 -4.22
C ARG A 94 16.48 -10.49 -3.70
N CYS A 95 16.20 -10.24 -2.42
CA CYS A 95 16.57 -9.03 -1.70
C CYS A 95 17.39 -9.37 -0.46
N GLU A 96 18.38 -8.55 -0.16
CA GLU A 96 19.10 -8.55 1.10
C GLU A 96 18.81 -7.30 1.93
N ARG A 97 19.11 -7.40 3.23
CA ARG A 97 19.09 -6.25 4.13
C ARG A 97 20.23 -5.31 3.75
N ALA A 98 19.92 -4.02 3.51
CA ALA A 98 20.95 -3.01 3.30
C ALA A 98 21.87 -2.85 4.53
N GLN A 99 21.30 -3.01 5.72
CA GLN A 99 22.04 -2.95 6.99
C GLN A 99 22.29 -4.35 7.53
N LYS A 100 23.55 -4.80 7.43
CA LYS A 100 24.00 -6.09 7.99
C LYS A 100 24.33 -6.02 9.48
N LYS A 101 24.58 -4.81 10.00
CA LYS A 101 24.82 -4.55 11.42
C LYS A 101 23.56 -4.01 12.11
N PRO A 102 23.34 -4.34 13.39
CA PRO A 102 22.22 -3.79 14.14
C PRO A 102 22.36 -2.26 14.26
N PRO A 103 21.22 -1.53 14.28
CA PRO A 103 21.23 -0.09 14.53
C PRO A 103 21.91 0.25 15.86
N PRO A 104 22.51 1.45 15.99
CA PRO A 104 23.09 1.89 17.25
C PRO A 104 22.04 1.81 18.36
N GLY A 105 22.40 1.16 19.47
CA GLY A 105 21.51 0.96 20.63
C GLY A 105 20.62 -0.29 20.60
N LYS A 106 20.65 -1.12 19.53
CA LYS A 106 19.92 -2.41 19.51
C LYS A 106 20.87 -3.61 19.43
N LYS A 107 20.56 -4.67 20.19
CA LYS A 107 21.36 -5.92 20.22
C LYS A 107 21.03 -6.88 19.07
N LYS A 108 19.86 -6.75 18.44
CA LYS A 108 19.37 -7.65 17.38
C LYS A 108 18.98 -6.87 16.13
N LEU A 109 19.16 -7.50 14.98
CA LEU A 109 18.66 -7.00 13.69
C LEU A 109 17.13 -6.96 13.69
N LEU A 110 16.57 -5.96 13.02
CA LEU A 110 15.12 -5.81 12.90
C LEU A 110 14.56 -6.97 12.05
N LYS A 111 13.50 -7.66 12.52
CA LYS A 111 12.85 -8.77 11.78
C LYS A 111 12.59 -8.38 10.32
N TRP A 112 12.07 -7.17 10.11
CA TRP A 112 11.77 -6.63 8.80
C TRP A 112 12.66 -5.43 8.48
N PRO A 113 13.59 -5.52 7.52
CA PRO A 113 14.44 -4.40 7.12
C PRO A 113 13.59 -3.28 6.48
N LYS A 114 13.89 -2.02 6.82
CA LYS A 114 13.26 -0.85 6.17
C LYS A 114 13.85 -0.55 4.79
N LYS A 115 15.14 -0.84 4.62
CA LYS A 115 15.88 -0.67 3.37
C LYS A 115 16.43 -2.02 2.94
N VAL A 116 16.17 -2.39 1.69
CA VAL A 116 16.67 -3.64 1.09
C VAL A 116 17.41 -3.34 -0.21
N VAL A 117 18.27 -4.26 -0.63
CA VAL A 117 19.12 -4.15 -1.82
C VAL A 117 18.95 -5.42 -2.64
N PRO A 118 18.86 -5.35 -3.98
CA PRO A 118 18.80 -6.55 -4.81
C PRO A 118 20.05 -7.41 -4.64
N HIS A 119 19.87 -8.73 -4.59
CA HIS A 119 20.96 -9.70 -4.60
C HIS A 119 21.32 -10.06 -6.05
N PRO A 120 22.62 -10.24 -6.40
CA PRO A 120 23.03 -10.57 -7.76
C PRO A 120 22.55 -11.95 -8.25
N GLU A 121 22.40 -12.92 -7.35
CA GLU A 121 21.85 -14.23 -7.68
C GLU A 121 20.38 -14.34 -7.28
N ASN A 122 19.52 -14.68 -8.24
CA ASN A 122 18.09 -14.90 -8.03
C ASN A 122 17.79 -16.40 -7.90
N LYS A 123 18.35 -17.04 -6.87
CA LYS A 123 18.04 -18.43 -6.50
C LYS A 123 17.38 -18.48 -5.13
N TYR A 124 16.54 -19.50 -4.93
CA TYR A 124 15.94 -19.79 -3.65
C TYR A 124 16.99 -19.99 -2.53
N GLU A 125 16.63 -19.52 -1.35
CA GLU A 125 17.36 -19.62 -0.10
C GLU A 125 16.37 -19.47 1.07
N GLU A 126 16.53 -20.29 2.11
CA GLU A 126 15.60 -20.38 3.25
C GLU A 126 15.56 -19.13 4.13
N ASP A 127 16.67 -18.38 4.22
CA ASP A 127 16.79 -17.20 5.08
C ASP A 127 16.73 -15.86 4.31
N ALA A 128 16.42 -15.91 3.02
CA ALA A 128 16.37 -14.74 2.17
C ALA A 128 15.02 -13.99 2.20
N PHE A 129 15.05 -12.75 1.71
CA PHE A 129 13.89 -11.93 1.45
C PHE A 129 13.64 -11.86 -0.05
N TYR A 130 12.38 -11.74 -0.46
CA TYR A 130 12.00 -11.61 -1.86
C TYR A 130 11.13 -10.39 -2.04
N GLY A 131 11.55 -9.51 -2.95
CA GLY A 131 10.83 -8.33 -3.36
C GLY A 131 9.96 -8.64 -4.56
N TRP A 132 8.76 -8.08 -4.59
CA TRP A 132 7.88 -8.20 -5.74
C TRP A 132 8.16 -7.10 -6.76
N ILE A 133 8.19 -7.47 -8.04
CA ILE A 133 8.18 -6.54 -9.17
C ILE A 133 6.75 -6.41 -9.71
N PHE A 134 6.00 -7.50 -9.67
CA PHE A 134 4.62 -7.56 -10.13
C PHE A 134 3.73 -6.64 -9.29
N GLU A 135 3.03 -5.69 -9.91
CA GLU A 135 2.11 -4.80 -9.21
C GLU A 135 1.01 -5.62 -8.54
N ALA A 136 0.71 -5.36 -7.26
CA ALA A 136 -0.37 -6.05 -6.60
C ALA A 136 -1.68 -5.75 -7.34
N PRO A 137 -2.60 -6.73 -7.49
CA PRO A 137 -3.91 -6.46 -8.05
C PRO A 137 -4.59 -5.48 -7.11
N GLY A 138 -4.68 -4.21 -7.50
CA GLY A 138 -5.51 -3.25 -6.80
C GLY A 138 -6.93 -3.80 -6.72
N SER A 139 -7.64 -3.46 -5.65
CA SER A 139 -9.04 -3.83 -5.55
C SER A 139 -9.77 -3.23 -6.75
N LYS A 140 -10.11 -4.08 -7.74
CA LYS A 140 -10.76 -3.65 -8.99
C LYS A 140 -12.03 -2.84 -8.72
N TRP A 141 -12.67 -3.10 -7.58
CA TRP A 141 -13.81 -2.35 -7.07
C TRP A 141 -13.43 -0.91 -6.69
N VAL A 142 -12.32 -0.73 -5.97
CA VAL A 142 -11.85 0.61 -5.56
C VAL A 142 -11.38 1.41 -6.76
N GLU A 143 -10.62 0.81 -7.67
CA GLU A 143 -10.14 1.50 -8.88
C GLU A 143 -11.29 1.82 -9.85
N GLY A 144 -12.18 0.86 -10.10
CA GLY A 144 -13.32 1.04 -11.00
C GLY A 144 -14.37 1.99 -10.44
N ILE A 145 -14.94 1.68 -9.28
CA ILE A 145 -15.99 2.53 -8.68
C ILE A 145 -15.41 3.86 -8.23
N GLY A 146 -14.23 3.87 -7.62
CA GLY A 146 -13.61 5.11 -7.14
C GLY A 146 -13.34 6.10 -8.27
N SER A 147 -12.84 5.63 -9.42
CA SER A 147 -12.63 6.51 -10.57
C SER A 147 -13.93 7.05 -11.15
N ILE A 148 -14.96 6.21 -11.31
CA ILE A 148 -16.28 6.63 -11.79
C ILE A 148 -16.92 7.65 -10.83
N LEU A 149 -16.88 7.38 -9.52
CA LEU A 149 -17.42 8.27 -8.49
C LEU A 149 -16.74 9.64 -8.53
N LEU A 150 -15.41 9.67 -8.67
CA LEU A 150 -14.64 10.91 -8.76
C LEU A 150 -15.04 11.74 -9.99
N VAL A 151 -15.23 11.08 -11.14
CA VAL A 151 -15.70 11.76 -12.36
C VAL A 151 -17.10 12.34 -12.16
N ILE A 152 -18.04 11.57 -11.62
CA ILE A 152 -19.40 12.04 -11.33
C ILE A 152 -19.38 13.23 -10.35
N PHE A 153 -18.58 13.13 -9.29
CA PHE A 153 -18.42 14.21 -8.32
C PHE A 153 -17.89 15.49 -8.97
N THR A 154 -16.85 15.39 -9.79
CA THR A 154 -16.25 16.53 -10.49
C THR A 154 -17.24 17.18 -11.45
N ILE A 155 -17.98 16.37 -12.22
CA ILE A 155 -19.06 16.85 -13.09
C ILE A 155 -20.14 17.58 -12.28
N GLY A 156 -20.54 17.01 -11.12
CA GLY A 156 -21.48 17.64 -10.21
C GLY A 156 -21.00 19.01 -9.68
N CYS A 157 -19.72 19.14 -9.32
CA CYS A 157 -19.12 20.41 -8.92
C CYS A 157 -19.15 21.44 -10.06
N CYS A 158 -18.80 21.04 -11.29
CA CYS A 158 -18.81 21.94 -12.45
C CYS A 158 -20.23 22.36 -12.87
N LEU A 159 -21.24 21.51 -12.62
CA LEU A 159 -22.66 21.78 -12.87
C LEU A 159 -23.38 22.45 -11.70
N PHE A 160 -22.68 22.84 -10.64
CA PHE A 160 -23.24 23.63 -9.54
C PHE A 160 -24.13 24.82 -9.99
N PRO A 161 -23.78 25.63 -11.02
CA PRO A 161 -24.66 26.70 -11.49
C PRO A 161 -26.03 26.20 -12.01
N LEU A 162 -26.08 25.02 -12.63
CA LEU A 162 -27.30 24.41 -13.18
C LEU A 162 -28.07 23.57 -12.14
N SER A 163 -27.50 23.33 -10.96
CA SER A 163 -28.07 22.46 -9.93
C SER A 163 -29.46 22.92 -9.45
N PRO A 164 -30.33 21.99 -9.00
CA PRO A 164 -31.67 22.31 -8.50
C PRO A 164 -31.58 23.23 -7.28
N HIS A 165 -32.57 24.11 -7.14
CA HIS A 165 -32.55 25.18 -6.14
C HIS A 165 -32.35 24.66 -4.70
N TRP A 166 -32.92 23.50 -4.38
CA TRP A 166 -32.82 22.90 -3.04
C TRP A 166 -31.39 22.49 -2.66
N LEU A 167 -30.59 22.04 -3.63
CA LEU A 167 -29.18 21.68 -3.39
C LEU A 167 -28.34 22.92 -3.09
N LYS A 168 -28.61 24.04 -3.79
CA LYS A 168 -27.97 25.33 -3.53
C LYS A 168 -28.26 25.83 -2.11
N LEU A 169 -29.52 25.72 -1.67
CA LEU A 169 -29.94 26.02 -0.30
C LEU A 169 -29.24 25.11 0.71
N GLY A 170 -29.19 23.80 0.46
CA GLY A 170 -28.52 22.84 1.34
C GLY A 170 -27.03 23.16 1.55
N VAL A 171 -26.30 23.43 0.48
CA VAL A 171 -24.89 23.84 0.56
C VAL A 171 -24.73 25.16 1.30
N LEU A 172 -25.57 26.16 0.99
CA LEU A 172 -25.53 27.47 1.65
C LEU A 172 -25.75 27.34 3.17
N TYR A 173 -26.79 26.64 3.60
CA TYR A 173 -27.06 26.44 5.02
C TYR A 173 -25.95 25.64 5.69
N THR A 174 -25.39 24.61 5.03
CA THR A 174 -24.27 23.84 5.57
C THR A 174 -23.02 24.72 5.75
N CYS A 175 -22.72 25.59 4.79
CA CYS A 175 -21.62 26.54 4.92
C CYS A 175 -21.88 27.58 6.03
N LEU A 176 -23.09 28.11 6.13
CA LEU A 176 -23.47 29.07 7.17
C LEU A 176 -23.45 28.45 8.57
N THR A 177 -23.93 27.22 8.74
CA THR A 177 -23.90 26.52 10.03
C THR A 177 -22.47 26.21 10.45
N LEU A 178 -21.63 25.72 9.54
CA LEU A 178 -20.21 25.47 9.81
C LEU A 178 -19.46 26.77 10.15
N LEU A 179 -19.68 27.84 9.38
CA LEU A 179 -19.09 29.15 9.63
C LEU A 179 -19.53 29.73 10.98
N SER A 180 -20.83 29.64 11.29
CA SER A 180 -21.40 30.07 12.56
C SER A 180 -20.82 29.27 13.73
N LEU A 181 -20.66 27.95 13.58
CA LEU A 181 -20.04 27.09 14.58
C LEU A 181 -18.58 27.48 14.85
N ILE A 182 -17.78 27.68 13.81
CA ILE A 182 -16.38 28.11 13.94
C ILE A 182 -16.29 29.49 14.61
N PHE A 183 -17.14 30.43 14.18
CA PHE A 183 -17.21 31.77 14.78
C PHE A 183 -17.61 31.73 16.25
N PHE A 184 -18.62 30.92 16.59
CA PHE A 184 -19.05 30.71 17.97
C PHE A 184 -17.91 30.17 18.85
N ILE A 185 -17.19 29.15 18.39
CA ILE A 185 -16.02 28.61 19.10
C ILE A 185 -14.96 29.69 19.29
N ALA A 186 -14.69 30.51 18.28
CA ALA A 186 -13.72 31.60 18.36
C ALA A 186 -14.12 32.69 19.38
N VAL A 187 -15.41 33.06 19.42
CA VAL A 187 -15.95 34.03 20.39
C VAL A 187 -15.89 33.49 21.81
N VAL A 188 -16.38 32.27 22.05
CA VAL A 188 -16.34 31.63 23.37
C VAL A 188 -14.91 31.56 23.89
N ARG A 189 -13.97 31.16 23.03
CA ARG A 189 -12.54 31.16 23.32
C ARG A 189 -12.03 32.56 23.72
N GLY A 190 -12.40 33.60 22.98
CA GLY A 190 -12.02 34.98 23.27
C GLY A 190 -12.56 35.47 24.62
N ILE A 191 -13.82 35.16 24.91
CA ILE A 191 -14.45 35.50 26.20
C ILE A 191 -13.74 34.80 27.36
N ILE A 192 -13.45 33.50 27.24
CA ILE A 192 -12.74 32.75 28.28
C ILE A 192 -11.35 33.35 28.51
N PHE A 193 -10.64 33.74 27.45
CA PHE A 193 -9.34 34.40 27.57
C PHE A 193 -9.44 35.71 28.36
N VAL A 194 -10.41 36.58 28.03
CA VAL A 194 -10.61 37.86 28.75
C VAL A 194 -10.94 37.61 30.22
N ILE A 195 -11.83 36.66 30.52
CA ILE A 195 -12.21 36.33 31.91
C ILE A 195 -11.00 35.84 32.70
N VAL A 196 -10.22 34.89 32.15
CA VAL A 196 -9.05 34.34 32.86
C VAL A 196 -7.96 35.40 33.02
N TRP A 197 -7.77 36.27 32.02
CA TRP A 197 -6.80 37.35 32.10
C TRP A 197 -7.16 38.35 33.21
N VAL A 198 -8.44 38.76 33.31
CA VAL A 198 -8.91 39.70 34.33
C VAL A 198 -8.90 39.08 35.73
N VAL A 199 -9.32 37.82 35.88
CA VAL A 199 -9.47 37.19 37.20
C VAL A 199 -8.14 36.64 37.75
N LEU A 200 -7.32 36.00 36.92
CA LEU A 200 -6.12 35.30 37.37
C LEU A 200 -4.81 36.02 37.01
N GLY A 201 -4.84 37.08 36.19
CA GLY A 201 -3.63 37.77 35.72
C GLY A 201 -2.66 36.86 34.93
N ARG A 202 -3.13 35.67 34.51
CA ARG A 202 -2.34 34.66 33.79
C ARG A 202 -2.85 34.51 32.36
N HIS A 203 -1.93 34.37 31.42
CA HIS A 203 -2.26 34.08 30.04
C HIS A 203 -2.58 32.59 29.89
N PHE A 204 -3.85 32.21 30.03
CA PHE A 204 -4.32 30.86 29.74
C PHE A 204 -5.03 30.82 28.39
N TRP A 205 -4.56 29.96 27.50
CA TRP A 205 -5.08 29.84 26.14
C TRP A 205 -5.77 28.48 25.99
N VAL A 206 -7.10 28.48 25.98
CA VAL A 206 -7.87 27.25 25.72
C VAL A 206 -7.67 26.85 24.26
N LEU A 207 -7.13 25.66 24.01
CA LEU A 207 -6.83 25.09 22.68
C LEU A 207 -5.73 25.85 21.88
N PRO A 208 -4.42 25.72 22.21
CA PRO A 208 -3.27 26.33 21.51
C PRO A 208 -3.25 26.16 19.99
N ASN A 209 -3.78 25.07 19.45
CA ASN A 209 -3.55 24.70 18.07
C ASN A 209 -4.70 24.97 17.08
N LEU A 210 -5.78 25.65 17.50
CA LEU A 210 -6.96 25.84 16.64
C LEU A 210 -6.72 26.86 15.50
N PHE A 211 -5.77 27.77 15.67
CA PHE A 211 -5.35 28.78 14.67
C PHE A 211 -3.82 28.80 14.52
N SER A 212 -3.14 27.71 14.83
CA SER A 212 -1.72 27.60 14.54
C SER A 212 -1.57 27.48 13.03
N ASP A 213 -1.25 28.61 12.41
CA ASP A 213 -0.77 28.69 11.03
C ASP A 213 0.71 28.22 11.06
N GLU A 214 0.92 26.90 11.05
CA GLU A 214 2.21 26.26 10.73
C GLU A 214 2.23 25.84 9.25
#